data_AF-A0A0C3HJ87-F1
#
_entry.id   AF-A0A0C3HJ87-F1
#
_cell.length_a   1.000
_cell.length_b   1.000
_cell.length_c   1.000
_cell.angle_alpha   90.00
_cell.angle_beta   90.00
_cell.angle_gamma   90.00
#
_symmetry.space_group_name_H-M   'P 1'
#
loop_
_entity.id
_entity.type
_entity.pdbx_description
1 polymer ?
#
loop_
_entity_poly.entity_id
_entity_poly.type
_entity_poly.pdbx_seq_one_letter_code
_entity_poly.pdbx_strand_id
1 'polypeptide(L)'
;VMLGITPTIIAVLGTSSEEVCFVAVIGRRRVLGFLLAAASPSIYTERAFKYQNPDVILQERIGAQYIKSTRGSNRRWLLVLLEYVLVLAAIANVATLSWVLGVQSVNTMNPNTIYMPMIWSVIGIITHVMGAVVFHMRVRRLDEVGQFIRSSTVASSLKAMMREESLQYVTIPESRWFTFLAWFLSVLIIFSIILGTNILSSTTFVGPKDAFGVLARYILSVIICRIIVVYELEVQRVSVKFEMSSNSEELIAIENT
;
A
#
# COMPACT_ATOMS: atom_id res chain seq x y z
N VAL A 1 -14.03 -5.79 24.10
CA VAL A 1 -14.75 -6.24 22.88
C VAL A 1 -14.46 -5.34 21.67
N MET A 2 -14.70 -4.02 21.73
CA MET A 2 -14.44 -3.11 20.59
C MET A 2 -12.99 -3.13 20.06
N LEU A 3 -12.00 -3.19 20.94
CA LEU A 3 -10.59 -3.33 20.53
C LEU A 3 -10.32 -4.65 19.79
N GLY A 4 -10.98 -5.74 20.17
CA GLY A 4 -10.81 -7.04 19.51
C GLY A 4 -11.25 -7.06 18.05
N ILE A 5 -12.27 -6.29 17.67
CA ILE A 5 -12.73 -6.21 16.27
C ILE A 5 -11.93 -5.19 15.42
N THR A 6 -11.04 -4.43 16.03
CA THR A 6 -10.24 -3.38 15.38
C THR A 6 -9.42 -3.90 14.19
N PRO A 7 -8.71 -5.04 14.26
CA PRO A 7 -7.92 -5.55 13.14
C PRO A 7 -8.76 -5.87 11.91
N THR A 8 -9.99 -6.34 12.12
CA THR A 8 -10.96 -6.62 11.05
C THR A 8 -11.51 -5.33 10.45
N ILE A 9 -11.85 -4.34 11.28
CA ILE A 9 -12.29 -3.02 10.80
C ILE A 9 -11.20 -2.37 9.94
N ILE A 10 -9.96 -2.38 10.43
CA ILE A 10 -8.82 -1.82 9.70
C ILE A 10 -8.53 -2.64 8.45
N ALA A 11 -8.67 -3.97 8.48
CA ALA A 11 -8.51 -4.79 7.28
C ALA A 11 -9.49 -4.37 6.19
N VAL A 12 -10.78 -4.23 6.51
CA VAL A 12 -11.82 -3.84 5.55
C VAL A 12 -11.59 -2.43 4.99
N LEU A 13 -11.15 -1.49 5.84
CA LEU A 13 -10.86 -0.12 5.42
C LEU A 13 -9.47 0.06 4.79
N GLY A 14 -8.59 -0.92 4.98
CA GLY A 14 -7.19 -0.89 4.61
C GLY A 14 -6.94 -0.73 3.12
N THR A 15 -5.75 -0.22 2.80
CA THR A 15 -5.21 -0.27 1.44
C THR A 15 -4.83 -1.69 1.09
N SER A 16 -4.99 -2.03 -0.16
CA SER A 16 -4.63 -3.36 -0.60
C SER A 16 -3.13 -3.49 -0.85
N SER A 17 -2.56 -4.67 -0.59
CA SER A 17 -1.12 -4.90 -0.76
C SER A 17 -0.67 -4.64 -2.20
N GLU A 18 -1.40 -5.12 -3.22
CA GLU A 18 -1.01 -4.85 -4.61
C GLU A 18 -1.16 -3.36 -4.99
N GLU A 19 -2.07 -2.60 -4.38
CA GLU A 19 -2.18 -1.15 -4.62
C GLU A 19 -0.94 -0.41 -4.10
N VAL A 20 -0.51 -0.75 -2.89
CA VAL A 20 0.73 -0.21 -2.29
C VAL A 20 1.95 -0.65 -3.11
N CYS A 21 1.96 -1.89 -3.59
CA CYS A 21 3.03 -2.42 -4.44
C CYS A 21 3.04 -1.75 -5.82
N PHE A 22 1.86 -1.44 -6.38
CA PHE A 22 1.73 -0.70 -7.63
C PHE A 22 2.39 0.68 -7.48
N VAL A 23 2.05 1.41 -6.42
CA VAL A 23 2.70 2.70 -6.11
C VAL A 23 4.22 2.55 -5.90
N ALA A 24 4.66 1.51 -5.18
CA ALA A 24 6.08 1.29 -4.87
C ALA A 24 6.91 0.92 -6.11
N VAL A 25 6.41 -0.01 -6.93
CA VAL A 25 7.13 -0.67 -8.03
C VAL A 25 6.94 0.09 -9.33
N ILE A 26 5.70 0.31 -9.72
CA ILE A 26 5.35 0.92 -11.00
C ILE A 26 5.56 2.44 -10.93
N GLY A 27 5.05 3.09 -9.88
CA GLY A 27 5.23 4.52 -9.64
C GLY A 27 6.64 4.97 -9.25
N ARG A 28 7.62 4.05 -9.10
CA ARG A 28 8.99 4.29 -8.61
C ARG A 28 9.09 4.96 -7.22
N ARG A 29 7.99 5.09 -6.47
CA ARG A 29 7.96 5.68 -5.12
C ARG A 29 8.14 4.61 -4.04
N ARG A 30 9.24 3.85 -4.11
CA ARG A 30 9.52 2.72 -3.20
C ARG A 30 9.47 3.10 -1.72
N VAL A 31 10.06 4.25 -1.38
CA VAL A 31 10.08 4.74 0.01
C VAL A 31 8.66 5.06 0.48
N LEU A 32 7.87 5.77 -0.34
CA LEU A 32 6.47 6.06 -0.02
C LEU A 32 5.66 4.78 0.16
N GLY A 33 5.79 3.80 -0.74
CA GLY A 33 5.11 2.51 -0.61
C GLY A 33 5.48 1.76 0.66
N PHE A 34 6.76 1.75 1.04
CA PHE A 34 7.21 1.16 2.29
C PHE A 34 6.65 1.89 3.52
N LEU A 35 6.65 3.23 3.49
CA LEU A 35 6.08 4.04 4.58
C LEU A 35 4.55 3.82 4.69
N LEU A 36 3.83 3.72 3.57
CA LEU A 36 2.40 3.40 3.54
C LEU A 36 2.12 2.01 4.12
N ALA A 37 2.96 1.03 3.79
CA ALA A 37 2.91 -0.30 4.39
C ALA A 37 3.13 -0.26 5.92
N ALA A 38 4.08 0.55 6.39
CA ALA A 38 4.34 0.73 7.82
C ALA A 38 3.23 1.47 8.57
N ALA A 39 2.48 2.32 7.87
CA ALA A 39 1.36 3.07 8.43
C ALA A 39 0.04 2.27 8.49
N SER A 40 -0.06 1.13 7.78
CA SER A 40 -1.27 0.30 7.71
C SER A 40 -1.04 -1.07 8.38
N PRO A 41 -1.36 -1.23 9.68
CA PRO A 41 -1.04 -2.44 10.43
C PRO A 41 -1.86 -3.68 10.01
N SER A 42 -3.01 -3.48 9.35
CA SER A 42 -3.83 -4.58 8.80
C SER A 42 -4.05 -4.41 7.30
N ILE A 43 -4.26 -5.53 6.61
CA ILE A 43 -4.32 -5.63 5.14
C ILE A 43 -5.72 -6.09 4.73
N TYR A 44 -6.18 -5.59 3.59
CA TYR A 44 -7.47 -5.94 2.99
C TYR A 44 -7.62 -7.45 2.71
N THR A 45 -8.70 -8.05 3.24
CA THR A 45 -8.91 -9.50 3.33
C THR A 45 -9.42 -10.17 2.07
N GLU A 46 -10.22 -9.48 1.25
CA GLU A 46 -10.85 -10.06 0.05
C GLU A 46 -9.81 -10.60 -0.95
N ARG A 47 -8.58 -10.12 -0.83
CA ARG A 47 -7.47 -10.45 -1.72
C ARG A 47 -6.69 -11.70 -1.33
N ALA A 48 -6.98 -12.33 -0.19
CA ALA A 48 -6.33 -13.60 0.21
C ALA A 48 -6.56 -14.74 -0.81
N PHE A 49 -7.54 -14.63 -1.71
CA PHE A 49 -7.84 -15.72 -2.66
C PHE A 49 -7.98 -15.26 -4.12
N LYS A 50 -7.86 -13.97 -4.42
CA LYS A 50 -7.98 -13.41 -5.77
C LYS A 50 -6.86 -12.42 -6.06
N TYR A 51 -5.89 -12.85 -6.85
CA TYR A 51 -4.87 -11.96 -7.42
C TYR A 51 -5.45 -11.28 -8.65
N GLN A 52 -5.56 -9.95 -8.61
CA GLN A 52 -6.06 -9.20 -9.76
C GLN A 52 -4.95 -9.06 -10.80
N ASN A 53 -5.33 -9.07 -12.08
CA ASN A 53 -4.41 -8.63 -13.12
C ASN A 53 -4.18 -7.14 -12.95
N PRO A 54 -2.93 -6.65 -13.03
CA PRO A 54 -2.59 -5.24 -12.83
C PRO A 54 -3.36 -4.33 -13.81
N ASP A 55 -3.73 -4.87 -14.97
CA ASP A 55 -4.55 -4.19 -15.97
C ASP A 55 -5.94 -3.82 -15.42
N VAL A 56 -6.53 -4.64 -14.55
CA VAL A 56 -7.84 -4.36 -13.93
C VAL A 56 -7.73 -3.26 -12.88
N ILE A 57 -6.59 -3.13 -12.19
CA ILE A 57 -6.34 -2.05 -11.22
C ILE A 57 -6.20 -0.71 -11.96
N LEU A 58 -5.67 -0.74 -13.18
CA LEU A 58 -5.48 0.42 -14.04
C LEU A 58 -6.68 0.74 -14.94
N GLN A 59 -7.60 -0.21 -15.13
CA GLN A 59 -8.80 0.01 -15.92
C GLN A 59 -9.64 1.15 -15.34
N GLU A 60 -10.16 1.96 -16.26
CA GLU A 60 -10.94 3.15 -15.96
C GLU A 60 -12.17 2.82 -15.13
N ARG A 61 -12.35 3.51 -14.00
CA ARG A 61 -13.66 3.57 -13.34
C ARG A 61 -14.59 4.39 -14.22
N ILE A 62 -15.62 3.75 -14.76
CA ILE A 62 -16.68 4.40 -15.53
C ILE A 62 -17.22 5.58 -14.72
N GLY A 63 -17.05 6.81 -15.23
CA GLY A 63 -17.53 8.05 -14.62
C GLY A 63 -16.57 8.77 -13.67
N ALA A 64 -15.32 8.32 -13.52
CA ALA A 64 -14.33 9.03 -12.71
C ALA A 64 -13.88 10.34 -13.40
N GLN A 65 -14.03 11.47 -12.71
CA GLN A 65 -13.42 12.73 -13.15
C GLN A 65 -11.92 12.68 -12.85
N TYR A 66 -11.11 12.77 -13.89
CA TYR A 66 -9.65 12.74 -13.78
C TYR A 66 -9.13 13.90 -12.93
N ILE A 67 -8.28 13.59 -11.95
CA ILE A 67 -7.41 14.58 -11.35
C ILE A 67 -6.44 15.02 -12.45
N LYS A 68 -6.57 16.26 -12.93
CA LYS A 68 -5.61 16.81 -13.90
C LYS A 68 -4.21 16.71 -13.30
N SER A 69 -3.31 15.98 -13.95
CA SER A 69 -1.91 15.90 -13.54
C SER A 69 -1.35 17.32 -13.41
N THR A 70 -0.79 17.65 -12.25
CA THR A 70 -0.14 18.93 -11.98
C THR A 70 1.29 18.93 -12.55
N ARG A 71 1.38 18.59 -13.84
CA ARG A 71 2.62 18.41 -14.60
C ARG A 71 3.46 19.69 -14.54
N GLY A 72 4.71 19.56 -14.07
CA GLY A 72 5.71 20.62 -14.09
C GLY A 72 5.51 21.82 -13.14
N SER A 73 4.52 21.80 -12.25
CA SER A 73 4.26 22.93 -11.35
C SER A 73 5.04 22.83 -10.04
N ASN A 74 5.53 23.95 -9.51
CA ASN A 74 6.08 24.07 -8.16
C ASN A 74 5.12 23.52 -7.07
N ARG A 75 3.81 23.45 -7.37
CA ARG A 75 2.79 22.86 -6.48
C ARG A 75 2.98 21.35 -6.27
N ARG A 76 3.58 20.63 -7.22
CA ARG A 76 3.83 19.19 -7.11
C ARG A 76 4.80 18.87 -5.98
N TRP A 77 5.82 19.69 -5.78
CA TRP A 77 6.76 19.53 -4.67
C TRP A 77 6.07 19.63 -3.32
N LEU A 78 5.13 20.56 -3.17
CA LEU A 78 4.35 20.71 -1.95
C LEU A 78 3.44 19.50 -1.70
N LEU A 79 2.83 18.94 -2.75
CA LEU A 79 1.98 17.75 -2.64
C LEU A 79 2.79 16.53 -2.22
N VAL A 80 3.94 16.27 -2.85
CA VAL A 80 4.83 15.17 -2.47
C VAL A 80 5.30 15.36 -1.02
N LEU A 81 5.75 16.56 -0.64
CA LEU A 81 6.15 16.83 0.73
C LEU A 81 5.01 16.56 1.73
N LEU A 82 3.79 16.99 1.40
CA LEU A 82 2.61 16.77 2.23
C LEU A 82 2.30 15.27 2.39
N GLU A 83 2.38 14.49 1.32
CA GLU A 83 2.20 13.02 1.38
C GLU A 83 3.18 12.38 2.37
N TYR A 84 4.47 12.68 2.27
CA TYR A 84 5.47 12.13 3.17
C TYR A 84 5.24 12.53 4.63
N VAL A 85 4.89 13.80 4.88
CA VAL A 85 4.58 14.29 6.23
C VAL A 85 3.35 13.56 6.79
N LEU A 86 2.28 13.41 6.00
CA LEU A 86 1.06 12.72 6.41
C LEU A 86 1.29 11.24 6.69
N VAL A 87 2.06 10.54 5.85
CA VAL A 87 2.40 9.13 6.09
C VAL A 87 3.28 8.98 7.33
N LEU A 88 4.30 9.82 7.51
CA LEU A 88 5.14 9.78 8.71
C LEU A 88 4.32 10.06 9.98
N ALA A 89 3.38 11.00 9.92
CA ALA A 89 2.45 11.26 11.01
C ALA A 89 1.56 10.03 11.30
N ALA A 90 1.08 9.34 10.25
CA ALA A 90 0.29 8.12 10.40
C ALA A 90 1.10 6.97 11.04
N ILE A 91 2.38 6.78 10.65
CA ILE A 91 3.30 5.82 11.27
C ILE A 91 3.52 6.16 12.74
N ALA A 92 3.85 7.42 13.04
CA ALA A 92 4.06 7.87 14.40
C ALA A 92 2.80 7.66 15.26
N ASN A 93 1.61 7.90 14.70
CA ASN A 93 0.34 7.62 15.36
C ASN A 93 0.16 6.12 15.64
N VAL A 94 0.41 5.23 14.67
CA VAL A 94 0.33 3.77 14.88
C VAL A 94 1.34 3.31 15.93
N ALA A 95 2.59 3.77 15.86
CA ALA A 95 3.64 3.41 16.82
C ALA A 95 3.31 3.88 18.24
N THR A 96 2.83 5.12 18.38
CA THR A 96 2.42 5.67 19.69
C THR A 96 1.20 4.95 20.24
N LEU A 97 0.21 4.60 19.42
CA LEU A 97 -0.95 3.81 19.87
C LEU A 97 -0.53 2.42 20.32
N SER A 98 0.32 1.74 19.56
CA SER A 98 0.85 0.42 19.94
C SER A 98 1.63 0.46 21.25
N TRP A 99 2.41 1.52 21.47
CA TRP A 99 3.13 1.75 22.73
C TRP A 99 2.19 2.05 23.89
N VAL A 100 1.25 2.97 23.70
CA VAL A 100 0.28 3.38 24.72
C VAL A 100 -0.59 2.19 25.15
N LEU A 101 -1.08 1.40 24.19
CA LEU A 101 -1.78 0.15 24.48
C LEU A 101 -0.88 -0.82 25.25
N GLY A 102 0.39 -0.94 24.88
CA GLY A 102 1.33 -1.81 25.59
C GLY A 102 1.58 -1.43 27.05
N VAL A 103 1.71 -0.14 27.35
CA VAL A 103 2.10 0.36 28.67
C VAL A 103 0.90 0.63 29.59
N GLN A 104 -0.22 1.11 29.03
CA GLN A 104 -1.40 1.52 29.81
C GLN A 104 -2.44 0.41 29.95
N SER A 105 -2.17 -0.78 29.43
CA SER A 105 -3.08 -1.91 29.50
C SER A 105 -2.37 -3.18 29.92
N VAL A 106 -3.13 -4.13 30.47
CA VAL A 106 -2.60 -5.46 30.81
C VAL A 106 -3.15 -6.47 29.81
N ASN A 107 -2.25 -7.24 29.20
CA ASN A 107 -2.61 -8.33 28.31
C ASN A 107 -2.87 -9.60 29.13
N THR A 108 -4.09 -10.14 29.07
CA THR A 108 -4.46 -11.34 29.83
C THR A 108 -3.77 -12.62 29.36
N MET A 109 -3.33 -12.68 28.09
CA MET A 109 -2.60 -13.84 27.56
C MET A 109 -1.18 -13.91 28.11
N ASN A 110 -0.51 -12.76 28.21
CA ASN A 110 0.82 -12.65 28.77
C ASN A 110 1.01 -11.30 29.47
N PRO A 111 0.69 -11.23 30.78
CA PRO A 111 0.69 -9.98 31.55
C PRO A 111 2.06 -9.30 31.64
N ASN A 112 3.14 -10.06 31.45
CA ASN A 112 4.51 -9.57 31.55
C ASN A 112 5.03 -8.96 30.24
N THR A 113 4.19 -8.84 29.21
CA THR A 113 4.60 -8.36 27.88
C THR A 113 3.86 -7.10 27.47
N ILE A 114 4.61 -6.01 27.33
CA ILE A 114 4.10 -4.70 26.86
C ILE A 114 4.18 -4.54 25.33
N TYR A 115 4.99 -5.34 24.66
CA TYR A 115 5.33 -5.15 23.24
C TYR A 115 4.43 -5.91 22.25
N MET A 116 3.39 -6.61 22.75
CA MET A 116 2.49 -7.41 21.90
C MET A 116 1.79 -6.60 20.79
N PRO A 117 1.20 -5.41 21.05
CA PRO A 117 0.61 -4.59 19.99
C PRO A 117 1.65 -4.12 18.94
N MET A 118 2.90 -3.96 19.38
CA MET A 118 4.02 -3.61 18.51
C MET A 118 4.38 -4.77 17.59
N ILE A 119 4.43 -6.01 18.09
CA ILE A 119 4.66 -7.21 17.26
C ILE A 119 3.60 -7.30 16.17
N TRP A 120 2.32 -7.10 16.52
CA TRP A 120 1.24 -7.11 15.55
C TRP A 120 1.46 -6.09 14.42
N SER A 121 1.86 -4.86 14.77
CA SER A 121 2.18 -3.83 13.78
C SER A 121 3.35 -4.23 12.86
N VAL A 122 4.39 -4.86 13.42
CA VAL A 122 5.56 -5.34 12.66
C VAL A 122 5.17 -6.48 11.70
N ILE A 123 4.29 -7.39 12.11
CA ILE A 123 3.77 -8.45 11.24
C ILE A 123 3.01 -7.86 10.04
N GLY A 124 2.27 -6.76 10.25
CA GLY A 124 1.69 -5.98 9.15
C GLY A 124 2.74 -5.56 8.11
N ILE A 125 3.87 -5.00 8.55
CA ILE A 125 4.98 -4.61 7.68
C ILE A 125 5.53 -5.81 6.90
N ILE A 126 5.79 -6.92 7.59
CA ILE A 126 6.31 -8.15 6.96
C ILE A 126 5.35 -8.64 5.88
N THR A 127 4.05 -8.56 6.14
CA THR A 127 3.01 -9.00 5.19
C THR A 127 2.99 -8.13 3.94
N HIS A 128 3.15 -6.80 4.07
CA HIS A 128 3.28 -5.90 2.93
C HIS A 128 4.58 -6.13 2.14
N VAL A 129 5.71 -6.37 2.82
CA VAL A 129 6.99 -6.70 2.17
C VAL A 129 6.85 -7.98 1.36
N MET A 130 6.22 -9.01 1.92
CA MET A 130 5.92 -10.25 1.20
C MET A 130 5.00 -9.99 0.01
N GLY A 131 3.98 -9.14 0.18
CA GLY A 131 3.14 -8.65 -0.92
C GLY A 131 3.93 -8.00 -2.06
N ALA A 132 4.93 -7.18 -1.72
CA ALA A 132 5.81 -6.55 -2.71
C ALA A 132 6.66 -7.58 -3.46
N VAL A 133 7.19 -8.59 -2.77
CA VAL A 133 7.94 -9.69 -3.40
C VAL A 133 7.04 -10.46 -4.37
N VAL A 134 5.82 -10.79 -3.95
CA VAL A 134 4.83 -11.48 -4.80
C VAL A 134 4.48 -10.64 -6.03
N PHE A 135 4.26 -9.34 -5.85
CA PHE A 135 3.96 -8.41 -6.94
C PHE A 135 5.13 -8.27 -7.93
N HIS A 136 6.37 -8.20 -7.44
CA HIS A 136 7.57 -8.13 -8.28
C HIS A 136 7.78 -9.36 -9.17
N MET A 137 7.22 -10.53 -8.81
CA MET A 137 7.29 -11.70 -9.67
C MET A 137 6.33 -11.63 -10.86
N ARG A 138 5.23 -10.86 -10.76
CA ARG A 138 4.25 -10.70 -11.85
C ARG A 138 4.50 -9.48 -12.72
N VAL A 139 5.08 -8.42 -12.16
CA VAL A 139 5.21 -7.14 -12.87
C VAL A 139 6.66 -6.82 -13.10
N ARG A 140 7.02 -6.65 -14.38
CA ARG A 140 8.28 -6.01 -14.77
C ARG A 140 8.01 -4.76 -15.57
N ARG A 141 8.84 -3.75 -15.34
CA ARG A 141 8.82 -2.50 -16.09
C ARG A 141 9.73 -2.62 -17.31
N LEU A 142 9.32 -1.97 -18.39
CA LEU A 142 10.14 -1.75 -19.57
C LEU A 142 10.65 -0.30 -19.56
N ASP A 143 11.89 -0.09 -20.01
CA ASP A 143 12.41 1.22 -20.38
C ASP A 143 11.70 1.76 -21.65
N GLU A 144 11.90 3.05 -21.96
CA GLU A 144 11.41 3.70 -23.20
C GLU A 144 11.83 2.93 -24.48
N VAL A 145 12.88 2.11 -24.40
CA VAL A 145 13.42 1.27 -25.50
C VAL A 145 12.90 -0.18 -25.43
N GLY A 146 11.95 -0.49 -24.56
CA GLY A 146 11.40 -1.84 -24.40
C GLY A 146 12.33 -2.85 -23.69
N GLN A 147 13.42 -2.38 -23.07
CA GLN A 147 14.36 -3.23 -22.34
C GLN A 147 13.98 -3.39 -20.86
N PHE A 148 14.33 -4.53 -20.25
CA PHE A 148 14.08 -4.76 -18.83
C PHE A 148 15.02 -3.94 -17.95
N ILE A 149 14.46 -3.04 -17.14
CA ILE A 149 15.22 -2.30 -16.13
C ILE A 149 15.59 -3.24 -14.98
N ARG A 150 16.85 -3.70 -14.95
CA ARG A 150 17.32 -4.70 -13.97
C ARG A 150 17.82 -4.12 -12.64
N SER A 151 18.07 -2.82 -12.56
CA SER A 151 18.48 -2.18 -11.31
C SER A 151 18.14 -0.70 -11.32
N SER A 152 17.41 -0.25 -10.31
CA SER A 152 17.21 1.17 -10.08
C SER A 152 17.60 1.44 -8.63
N THR A 153 18.72 2.15 -8.43
CA THR A 153 19.25 2.54 -7.13
C THR A 153 18.24 3.45 -6.40
N VAL A 154 18.26 3.53 -5.06
CA VAL A 154 17.39 4.43 -4.27
C VAL A 154 17.44 5.89 -4.77
N ALA A 155 18.62 6.35 -5.21
CA ALA A 155 18.79 7.67 -5.83
C ALA A 155 17.97 7.86 -7.12
N SER A 156 17.74 6.79 -7.88
CA SER A 156 16.91 6.82 -9.08
C SER A 156 15.41 6.85 -8.75
N SER A 157 15.00 6.32 -7.58
CA SER A 157 13.64 6.50 -7.05
C SER A 157 13.38 7.95 -6.64
N LEU A 158 14.38 8.64 -6.08
CA LEU A 158 14.31 10.07 -5.79
C LEU A 158 14.23 10.93 -7.06
N LYS A 159 14.99 10.59 -8.11
CA LYS A 159 14.88 11.28 -9.41
C LYS A 159 13.54 11.02 -10.11
N ALA A 160 13.03 9.79 -10.06
CA ALA A 160 11.71 9.47 -10.61
C ALA A 160 10.55 10.12 -9.83
N MET A 161 10.79 10.51 -8.58
CA MET A 161 9.85 11.34 -7.81
C MET A 161 9.60 12.71 -8.48
N MET A 162 10.62 13.23 -9.18
CA MET A 162 10.60 14.54 -9.82
C MET A 162 10.18 14.49 -11.30
N ARG A 163 10.40 13.37 -11.99
CA ARG A 163 10.14 13.25 -13.43
C ARG A 163 8.95 12.33 -13.66
N GLU A 164 7.94 12.86 -14.35
CA GLU A 164 6.81 12.09 -14.87
C GLU A 164 7.33 11.26 -16.05
N GLU A 165 7.78 10.04 -15.76
CA GLU A 165 8.25 9.10 -16.76
C GLU A 165 7.07 8.31 -17.34
N SER A 166 7.18 7.98 -18.63
CA SER A 166 6.25 7.05 -19.28
C SER A 166 6.31 5.68 -18.61
N LEU A 167 5.16 5.00 -18.59
CA LEU A 167 4.85 3.92 -17.67
C LEU A 167 4.48 2.69 -18.49
N GLN A 168 5.50 2.04 -19.04
CA GLN A 168 5.36 0.75 -19.72
C GLN A 168 5.63 -0.40 -18.74
N TYR A 169 4.67 -1.31 -18.60
CA TYR A 169 4.83 -2.51 -17.80
C TYR A 169 4.36 -3.73 -18.60
N VAL A 170 4.95 -4.88 -18.27
CA VAL A 170 4.53 -6.18 -18.80
C VAL A 170 4.15 -7.09 -17.64
N THR A 171 2.98 -7.70 -17.78
CA THR A 171 2.50 -8.74 -16.85
C THR A 171 3.08 -10.08 -17.28
N ILE A 172 3.81 -10.72 -16.37
CA ILE A 172 4.43 -12.03 -16.58
C ILE A 172 3.41 -13.11 -16.17
N PRO A 173 3.28 -14.21 -16.94
CA PRO A 173 2.40 -15.32 -16.58
C PRO A 173 2.83 -16.00 -15.28
N GLU A 174 1.88 -16.70 -14.66
CA GLU A 174 2.03 -17.25 -13.31
C GLU A 174 3.12 -18.33 -13.24
N SER A 175 4.06 -18.15 -12.32
CA SER A 175 5.08 -19.15 -11.97
C SER A 175 4.64 -19.98 -10.77
N ARG A 176 5.11 -21.23 -10.65
CA ARG A 176 4.86 -22.09 -9.47
C ARG A 176 5.29 -21.40 -8.17
N TRP A 177 6.41 -20.68 -8.21
CA TRP A 177 6.91 -19.90 -7.08
C TRP A 177 6.00 -18.74 -6.72
N PHE A 178 5.42 -18.09 -7.73
CA PHE A 178 4.41 -17.05 -7.53
C PHE A 178 3.20 -17.63 -6.80
N THR A 179 2.62 -18.75 -7.28
CA THR A 179 1.46 -19.38 -6.65
C THR A 179 1.72 -19.78 -5.19
N PHE A 180 2.90 -20.35 -4.90
CA PHE A 180 3.27 -20.73 -3.54
C PHE A 180 3.39 -19.52 -2.60
N LEU A 181 4.13 -18.48 -3.00
CA LEU A 181 4.30 -17.26 -2.19
C LEU A 181 3.00 -16.48 -2.05
N ALA A 182 2.17 -16.49 -3.10
CA ALA A 182 0.83 -15.93 -3.11
C ALA A 182 -0.07 -16.61 -2.06
N TRP A 183 -0.09 -17.94 -2.02
CA TRP A 183 -0.82 -18.70 -1.00
C TRP A 183 -0.28 -18.42 0.41
N PHE A 184 1.04 -18.37 0.56
CA PHE A 184 1.68 -18.06 1.85
C PHE A 184 1.32 -16.66 2.35
N LEU A 185 1.32 -15.66 1.47
CA LEU A 185 0.89 -14.30 1.78
C LEU A 185 -0.55 -14.27 2.29
N SER A 186 -1.45 -15.04 1.69
CA SER A 186 -2.84 -15.14 2.11
C SER A 186 -2.99 -15.71 3.51
N VAL A 187 -2.24 -16.76 3.83
CA VAL A 187 -2.18 -17.33 5.19
C VAL A 187 -1.64 -16.29 6.17
N LEU A 188 -0.63 -15.53 5.77
CA LEU A 188 -0.02 -14.49 6.61
C LEU A 188 -0.99 -13.33 6.89
N ILE A 189 -1.80 -12.91 5.92
CA ILE A 189 -2.85 -11.89 6.11
C ILE A 189 -3.89 -12.39 7.14
N ILE A 190 -4.38 -13.62 6.99
CA ILE A 190 -5.34 -14.21 7.92
C ILE A 190 -4.73 -14.31 9.32
N PHE A 191 -3.48 -14.78 9.40
CA PHE A 191 -2.74 -14.90 10.66
C PHE A 191 -2.58 -13.53 11.35
N SER A 192 -2.22 -12.47 10.61
CA SER A 192 -2.09 -11.11 11.14
C SER A 192 -3.39 -10.60 11.76
N ILE A 193 -4.54 -10.90 11.13
CA ILE A 193 -5.86 -10.49 11.63
C ILE A 193 -6.25 -11.28 12.89
N ILE A 194 -6.06 -12.60 12.89
CA ILE A 194 -6.34 -13.45 14.04
C ILE A 194 -5.46 -13.04 15.22
N LEU A 195 -4.16 -12.86 14.97
CA LEU A 195 -3.20 -12.46 15.99
C LEU A 195 -3.52 -11.08 16.56
N GLY A 196 -3.80 -10.08 15.71
CA GLY A 196 -4.23 -8.77 16.15
C GLY A 196 -5.51 -8.84 16.98
N THR A 197 -6.46 -9.69 16.57
CA THR A 197 -7.75 -9.85 17.25
C THR A 197 -7.53 -10.44 18.63
N ASN A 198 -6.67 -11.46 18.72
CA ASN A 198 -6.28 -12.07 19.98
C ASN A 198 -5.60 -11.06 20.90
N ILE A 199 -4.57 -10.35 20.42
CA ILE A 199 -3.81 -9.36 21.21
C ILE A 199 -4.72 -8.23 21.72
N LEU A 200 -5.54 -7.64 20.86
CA LEU A 200 -6.40 -6.50 21.22
C LEU A 200 -7.65 -6.93 22.00
N SER A 201 -8.10 -8.18 21.90
CA SER A 201 -9.18 -8.71 22.74
C SER A 201 -8.71 -9.08 24.15
N SER A 202 -7.45 -9.54 24.28
CA SER A 202 -6.80 -9.80 25.56
C SER A 202 -6.35 -8.54 26.30
N THR A 203 -6.43 -7.37 25.66
CA THR A 203 -6.10 -6.08 26.27
C THR A 203 -7.20 -5.65 27.24
N THR A 204 -6.87 -5.54 28.54
CA THR A 204 -7.79 -5.15 29.62
C THR A 204 -7.44 -3.79 30.23
N PHE A 205 -8.34 -3.22 31.04
CA PHE A 205 -8.20 -1.90 31.69
C PHE A 205 -8.29 -0.67 30.78
N VAL A 206 -8.78 -0.81 29.56
CA VAL A 206 -9.10 0.32 28.68
C VAL A 206 -10.58 0.68 28.84
N GLY A 207 -10.87 1.90 29.29
CA GLY A 207 -12.24 2.40 29.36
C GLY A 207 -12.90 2.44 27.97
N PRO A 208 -14.23 2.27 27.84
CA PRO A 208 -14.90 2.26 26.54
C PRO A 208 -14.63 3.52 25.71
N LYS A 209 -14.64 4.70 26.36
CA LYS A 209 -14.35 5.99 25.72
C LYS A 209 -12.95 6.04 25.12
N ASP A 210 -11.96 5.53 25.87
CA ASP A 210 -10.57 5.52 25.44
C ASP A 210 -10.35 4.49 24.32
N ALA A 211 -11.03 3.34 24.40
CA ALA A 211 -11.02 2.32 23.36
C ALA A 211 -11.53 2.86 22.01
N PHE A 212 -12.62 3.65 22.03
CA PHE A 212 -13.10 4.34 20.81
C PHE A 212 -12.10 5.37 20.29
N GLY A 213 -11.46 6.13 21.19
CA GLY A 213 -10.40 7.08 20.82
C GLY A 213 -9.24 6.38 20.11
N VAL A 214 -8.78 5.25 20.63
CA VAL A 214 -7.72 4.43 20.03
C VAL A 214 -8.16 3.89 18.66
N LEU A 215 -9.35 3.29 18.58
CA LEU A 215 -9.91 2.78 17.33
C LEU A 215 -10.02 3.88 16.25
N ALA A 216 -10.57 5.03 16.60
CA ALA A 216 -10.72 6.15 15.68
C ALA A 216 -9.36 6.63 15.15
N ARG A 217 -8.33 6.68 16.01
CA ARG A 217 -6.97 7.06 15.59
C ARG A 217 -6.34 6.02 14.67
N TYR A 218 -6.55 4.72 14.89
CA TYR A 218 -6.11 3.70 13.93
C TYR A 218 -6.82 3.84 12.57
N ILE A 219 -8.14 4.01 12.60
CA ILE A 219 -8.94 4.24 11.38
C ILE A 219 -8.43 5.46 10.63
N LEU A 220 -8.13 6.56 11.33
CA LEU A 220 -7.61 7.77 10.72
C LEU A 220 -6.28 7.54 9.99
N SER A 221 -5.32 6.86 10.61
CA SER A 221 -4.05 6.50 9.95
C SER A 221 -4.29 5.73 8.65
N VAL A 222 -5.23 4.79 8.67
CA VAL A 222 -5.53 3.90 7.54
C VAL A 222 -6.25 4.65 6.43
N ILE A 223 -7.20 5.53 6.78
CA ILE A 223 -7.90 6.40 5.82
C ILE A 223 -6.89 7.33 5.13
N ILE A 224 -5.95 7.93 5.89
CA ILE A 224 -4.90 8.78 5.31
C ILE A 224 -4.08 7.98 4.28
N CYS A 225 -3.65 6.76 4.64
CA CYS A 225 -2.92 5.89 3.71
C CYS A 225 -3.75 5.59 2.45
N ARG A 226 -5.05 5.32 2.62
CA ARG A 226 -5.97 5.03 1.52
C ARG A 226 -6.17 6.20 0.58
N ILE A 227 -6.31 7.41 1.12
CA ILE A 227 -6.41 8.64 0.31
C ILE A 227 -5.14 8.81 -0.54
N ILE A 228 -3.95 8.62 0.07
CA ILE A 228 -2.67 8.77 -0.62
C ILE A 228 -2.48 7.70 -1.71
N VAL A 229 -2.78 6.44 -1.41
CA VAL A 229 -2.70 5.35 -2.39
C VAL A 229 -3.64 5.59 -3.57
N VAL A 230 -4.90 5.95 -3.31
CA VAL A 230 -5.87 6.25 -4.37
C VAL A 230 -5.41 7.43 -5.22
N TYR A 231 -4.94 8.51 -4.58
CA TYR A 231 -4.38 9.66 -5.30
C TYR A 231 -3.24 9.25 -6.25
N GLU A 232 -2.27 8.49 -5.75
CA GLU A 232 -1.13 8.02 -6.55
C GLU A 232 -1.52 7.07 -7.68
N LEU A 233 -2.52 6.22 -7.46
CA LEU A 233 -3.05 5.34 -8.49
C LEU A 233 -3.73 6.14 -9.62
N GLU A 234 -4.52 7.16 -9.30
CA GLU A 234 -5.15 8.00 -10.32
C GLU A 234 -4.11 8.76 -11.15
N VAL A 235 -3.05 9.28 -10.51
CA VAL A 235 -1.93 9.93 -11.20
C VAL A 235 -1.26 8.97 -12.21
N GLN A 236 -1.08 7.70 -11.82
CA GLN A 236 -0.46 6.70 -12.68
C GLN A 236 -1.38 6.25 -13.82
N ARG A 237 -2.69 6.13 -13.59
CA ARG A 237 -3.68 5.82 -14.65
C ARG A 237 -3.69 6.88 -15.75
N VAL A 238 -3.65 8.15 -15.35
CA VAL A 238 -3.56 9.27 -16.30
C VAL A 238 -2.29 9.14 -17.15
N SER A 239 -1.16 8.78 -16.54
CA SER A 239 0.12 8.61 -17.23
C SER A 239 0.10 7.49 -18.26
N VAL A 240 -0.48 6.33 -17.92
CA VAL A 240 -0.64 5.18 -18.83
C VAL A 240 -1.51 5.52 -20.03
N LYS A 241 -2.60 6.27 -19.81
CA LYS A 241 -3.53 6.66 -20.88
C LYS A 241 -2.88 7.57 -21.93
N PHE A 242 -2.09 8.55 -21.48
CA PHE A 242 -1.36 9.45 -22.39
C PHE A 242 -0.38 8.69 -23.29
N GLU A 243 0.22 7.63 -22.78
CA GLU A 243 1.14 6.80 -23.55
C GLU A 243 0.41 5.93 -24.59
N MET A 244 -0.72 5.32 -24.21
CA MET A 244 -1.55 4.58 -25.16
C MET A 244 -2.07 5.45 -26.31
N SER A 245 -2.51 6.70 -26.02
CA SER A 245 -2.95 7.62 -27.07
C SER A 245 -1.81 8.01 -28.00
N SER A 246 -0.63 8.31 -27.45
CA SER A 246 0.56 8.66 -28.24
C SER A 246 0.98 7.53 -29.19
N ASN A 247 1.04 6.29 -28.68
CA ASN A 247 1.40 5.13 -29.50
C ASN A 247 0.36 4.86 -30.60
N SER A 248 -0.93 5.10 -30.33
CA SER A 248 -1.98 4.91 -31.35
C SER A 248 -1.89 5.94 -32.48
N GLU A 249 -1.56 7.20 -32.17
CA GLU A 249 -1.36 8.25 -33.18
C GLU A 249 -0.14 7.96 -34.05
N GLU A 250 0.94 7.46 -33.46
CA GLU A 250 2.17 7.10 -34.19
C GLU A 250 1.94 5.91 -35.14
N LEU A 251 1.20 4.88 -34.71
CA LEU A 251 0.85 3.74 -35.55
C LEU A 251 -0.02 4.15 -36.76
N ILE A 252 -0.99 5.04 -36.55
CA ILE A 252 -1.82 5.59 -37.64
C ILE A 252 -0.98 6.43 -38.61
N ALA A 253 0.03 7.16 -38.12
CA ALA A 253 0.92 7.94 -38.98
C ALA A 253 1.79 7.04 -39.88
N ILE A 254 2.25 5.89 -39.37
CA ILE A 254 3.05 4.91 -40.12
C ILE A 254 2.21 4.16 -41.16
N GLU A 255 0.96 3.83 -40.86
CA GLU A 255 0.08 3.12 -41.81
C GLU A 255 -0.34 3.98 -43.01
N ASN A 256 -0.25 5.32 -42.89
CA ASN A 256 -0.61 6.28 -43.92
C ASN A 256 0.57 6.74 -44.81
N THR A 257 1.77 6.17 -44.63
CA THR A 257 2.97 6.42 -45.45
C THR A 257 3.39 5.20 -46.26
#